data_AF-A0A383DQJ0-F1
#
_entry.id   AF-A0A383DQJ0-F1
#
_cell.length_a   1.000
_cell.length_b   1.000
_cell.length_c   1.000
_cell.angle_alpha   90.00
_cell.angle_beta   90.00
_cell.angle_gamma   90.00
#
_symmetry.space_group_name_H-M   'P 1'
#
loop_
_entity.id
_entity.type
_entity.pdbx_description
1 polymer ?
#
loop_
_entity_poly.entity_id
_entity_poly.type
_entity_poly.pdbx_seq_one_letter_code
_entity_poly.pdbx_strand_id
1 'polypeptide(L)'
;VASDPIEQELQRREDLWAEVLALGGPDGLDPSQINNHGLRLVAGQRGIYRDADLTGPLTPSGDGLTVGIRITGRVYPDDVDDEGVLYHYPRTGSRTTDEREILATKAAGENSLPIFAVISDGKQRNVRLGWVLDWDDGAELFLVEFSEQSPPKYEPSGGDEFFEPFGSGAVVKDGKQSTRPNQRRFRYQVLQRYGAECAFCPIDKKELLDTAHLIGKEHKGSDESG
;
A
#
# COMPACT_ATOMS: atom_id res chain seq x y z
N VAL A 1 33.57 3.38 -10.35
CA VAL A 1 32.53 2.36 -10.58
C VAL A 1 31.23 3.12 -10.62
N ALA A 2 30.43 3.04 -11.68
CA ALA A 2 29.12 3.69 -11.68
C ALA A 2 28.26 2.99 -10.62
N SER A 3 27.58 3.75 -9.75
CA SER A 3 26.64 3.20 -8.77
C SER A 3 25.51 2.46 -9.49
N ASP A 4 24.94 1.45 -8.84
CA ASP A 4 23.80 0.69 -9.36
C ASP A 4 22.65 1.67 -9.71
N PRO A 5 22.05 1.62 -10.92
CA PRO A 5 20.93 2.48 -11.28
C PRO A 5 19.77 2.44 -10.28
N ILE A 6 19.54 1.30 -9.62
CA ILE A 6 18.51 1.17 -8.57
C ILE A 6 18.93 1.90 -7.28
N GLU A 7 20.21 1.84 -6.91
CA GLU A 7 20.74 2.58 -5.76
C GLU A 7 20.69 4.09 -6.00
N GLN A 8 20.94 4.55 -7.22
CA GLN A 8 20.76 5.96 -7.61
C GLN A 8 19.29 6.39 -7.51
N GLU A 9 18.36 5.52 -7.92
CA GLU A 9 16.93 5.78 -7.79
C GLU A 9 16.48 5.81 -6.33
N LEU A 10 17.02 4.94 -5.47
CA LEU A 10 16.79 4.99 -4.02
C LEU A 10 17.24 6.33 -3.44
N GLN A 11 18.49 6.73 -3.71
CA GLN A 11 19.03 8.01 -3.24
C GLN A 11 18.17 9.19 -3.72
N ARG A 12 17.73 9.17 -4.98
CA ARG A 12 16.83 10.21 -5.51
C ARG A 12 15.52 10.30 -4.73
N ARG A 13 14.96 9.16 -4.30
CA ARG A 13 13.71 9.13 -3.51
C ARG A 13 13.94 9.62 -2.08
N GLU A 14 15.09 9.34 -1.49
CA GLU A 14 15.49 9.92 -0.20
C GLU A 14 15.62 11.44 -0.28
N ASP A 15 16.27 11.94 -1.34
CA ASP A 15 16.41 13.38 -1.59
C ASP A 15 15.04 14.04 -1.79
N LEU A 16 14.15 13.43 -2.58
CA LEU A 16 12.77 13.91 -2.75
C LEU A 16 11.99 13.93 -1.43
N TRP A 17 12.19 12.94 -0.56
CA TRP A 17 11.57 12.95 0.76
C TRP A 17 12.10 14.09 1.63
N ALA A 18 13.40 14.35 1.61
CA ALA A 18 13.98 15.51 2.29
C ALA A 18 13.39 16.82 1.76
N GLU A 19 13.16 16.93 0.46
CA GLU A 19 12.48 18.09 -0.15
C GLU A 19 11.02 18.21 0.29
N VAL A 20 10.27 17.11 0.39
CA VAL A 20 8.90 17.10 0.95
C VAL A 20 8.89 17.70 2.36
N LEU A 21 9.83 17.30 3.22
CA LEU A 21 9.94 17.83 4.58
C LEU A 21 10.34 19.31 4.57
N ALA A 22 11.26 19.71 3.69
CA ALA A 22 11.70 21.11 3.55
C ALA A 22 10.56 22.05 3.10
N LEU A 23 9.57 21.54 2.36
CA LEU A 23 8.39 22.28 1.94
C LEU A 23 7.30 22.41 3.03
N GLY A 24 7.55 21.86 4.23
CA GLY A 24 6.62 21.89 5.35
C GLY A 24 5.69 20.67 5.44
N GLY A 25 6.00 19.59 4.71
CA GLY A 25 5.31 18.31 4.84
C GLY A 25 5.63 17.59 6.17
N PRO A 26 5.16 16.34 6.36
CA PRO A 26 4.51 15.48 5.37
C PRO A 26 3.03 15.82 5.12
N ASP A 27 2.43 16.69 5.93
CA ASP A 27 1.01 17.06 5.85
C ASP A 27 0.80 18.47 5.31
N GLY A 28 -0.37 18.72 4.74
CA GLY A 28 -0.80 20.08 4.40
C GLY A 28 -0.12 20.70 3.18
N LEU A 29 0.54 19.90 2.33
CA LEU A 29 1.24 20.39 1.13
C LEU A 29 0.26 20.88 0.07
N ASP A 30 0.68 21.89 -0.70
CA ASP A 30 -0.06 22.33 -1.87
C ASP A 30 0.08 21.29 -3.00
N PRO A 31 -1.01 20.91 -3.69
CA PRO A 31 -0.94 19.94 -4.79
C PRO A 31 0.07 20.30 -5.90
N SER A 32 0.34 21.58 -6.14
CA SER A 32 1.31 22.03 -7.15
C SER A 32 2.76 21.74 -6.76
N GLN A 33 3.06 21.61 -5.46
CA GLN A 33 4.40 21.30 -4.98
C GLN A 33 4.80 19.85 -5.26
N ILE A 34 3.85 18.92 -5.28
CA ILE A 34 4.12 17.47 -5.36
C ILE A 34 3.69 16.82 -6.68
N ASN A 35 2.97 17.55 -7.54
CA ASN A 35 2.55 17.05 -8.84
C ASN A 35 3.69 17.09 -9.88
N ASN A 36 3.35 16.84 -11.15
CA ASN A 36 4.29 16.83 -12.28
C ASN A 36 4.99 18.16 -12.58
N HIS A 37 4.59 19.27 -11.95
CA HIS A 37 5.23 20.58 -12.06
C HIS A 37 6.13 20.92 -10.86
N GLY A 38 6.02 20.16 -9.76
CA GLY A 38 6.89 20.27 -8.60
C GLY A 38 7.79 19.04 -8.49
N LEU A 39 7.71 18.32 -7.38
CA LEU A 39 8.53 17.15 -7.06
C LEU A 39 8.25 15.90 -7.90
N ARG A 40 7.21 15.92 -8.76
CA ARG A 40 6.81 14.79 -9.60
C ARG A 40 6.55 13.51 -8.80
N LEU A 41 5.90 13.62 -7.64
CA LEU A 41 5.50 12.43 -6.87
C LEU A 41 4.28 11.74 -7.51
N VAL A 42 3.42 12.53 -8.16
CA VAL A 42 2.21 12.08 -8.86
C VAL A 42 1.95 12.95 -10.10
N ALA A 43 1.25 12.43 -11.12
CA ALA A 43 0.94 13.18 -12.35
C ALA A 43 -0.45 12.93 -12.91
N GLY A 44 -1.18 13.97 -13.30
CA GLY A 44 -2.52 13.84 -13.91
C GLY A 44 -3.60 13.36 -12.94
N GLN A 45 -4.56 12.55 -13.43
CA GLN A 45 -5.69 12.01 -12.65
C GLN A 45 -5.55 10.50 -12.34
N ARG A 46 -4.39 9.90 -12.64
CA ARG A 46 -4.16 8.46 -12.48
C ARG A 46 -3.87 8.08 -11.03
N GLY A 47 -4.28 6.86 -10.65
CA GLY A 47 -4.02 6.29 -9.33
C GLY A 47 -2.55 6.02 -9.08
N ILE A 48 -1.85 5.42 -10.07
CA ILE A 48 -0.42 5.08 -9.97
C ILE A 48 0.38 5.98 -10.93
N TYR A 49 1.50 6.52 -10.45
CA TYR A 49 2.44 7.30 -11.23
C TYR A 49 3.80 6.61 -11.24
N ARG A 50 4.32 6.34 -12.44
CA ARG A 50 5.57 5.59 -12.66
C ARG A 50 6.76 6.44 -13.05
N ASP A 51 6.56 7.71 -13.44
CA ASP A 51 7.59 8.52 -14.08
C ASP A 51 8.34 7.75 -15.20
N ALA A 52 7.58 7.25 -16.19
CA ALA A 52 8.09 6.30 -17.17
C ALA A 52 9.32 6.79 -17.96
N ASP A 53 9.46 8.10 -18.13
CA ASP A 53 10.63 8.69 -18.80
C ASP A 53 11.91 8.50 -17.99
N LEU A 54 11.81 8.58 -16.66
CA LEU A 54 12.95 8.43 -15.75
C LEU A 54 13.17 6.98 -15.36
N THR A 55 12.11 6.26 -15.00
CA THR A 55 12.21 4.92 -14.41
C THR A 55 12.12 3.80 -15.44
N GLY A 56 11.53 4.04 -16.62
CA GLY A 56 11.42 3.05 -17.69
C GLY A 56 12.76 2.36 -18.02
N PRO A 57 13.84 3.13 -18.26
CA PRO A 57 15.18 2.57 -18.50
C PRO A 57 15.78 1.75 -17.36
N LEU A 58 15.24 1.86 -16.14
CA LEU A 58 15.71 1.13 -14.95
C LEU A 58 15.14 -0.29 -14.87
N THR A 59 14.19 -0.64 -15.74
CA THR A 59 13.54 -1.95 -15.75
C THR A 59 13.71 -2.65 -17.10
N PRO A 60 13.95 -3.97 -17.14
CA PRO A 60 14.09 -4.69 -18.41
C PRO A 60 12.85 -4.61 -19.32
N SER A 61 11.65 -4.52 -18.74
CA SER A 61 10.40 -4.44 -19.52
C SER A 61 10.15 -3.04 -20.11
N GLY A 62 10.82 -2.01 -19.59
CA GLY A 62 10.54 -0.61 -19.94
C GLY A 62 9.27 -0.04 -19.28
N ASP A 63 8.60 -0.82 -18.42
CA ASP A 63 7.40 -0.37 -17.71
C ASP A 63 7.72 0.53 -16.50
N GLY A 64 8.98 0.60 -16.10
CA GLY A 64 9.47 1.49 -15.06
C GLY A 64 9.08 1.07 -13.65
N LEU A 65 9.26 1.99 -12.71
CA LEU A 65 9.08 1.78 -11.28
C LEU A 65 8.01 2.73 -10.78
N THR A 66 7.05 2.25 -10.00
CA THR A 66 6.10 3.17 -9.35
C THR A 66 6.86 4.16 -8.47
N VAL A 67 6.56 5.44 -8.65
CA VAL A 67 7.09 6.56 -7.86
C VAL A 67 6.07 6.98 -6.81
N GLY A 68 4.80 7.06 -7.18
CA GLY A 68 3.76 7.43 -6.21
C GLY A 68 2.39 6.90 -6.54
N ILE A 69 1.58 6.80 -5.50
CA ILE A 69 0.19 6.37 -5.56
C ILE A 69 -0.71 7.47 -5.00
N ARG A 70 -1.89 7.62 -5.60
CA ARG A 70 -2.93 8.53 -5.12
C ARG A 70 -3.97 7.77 -4.32
N ILE A 71 -4.19 8.26 -3.12
CA ILE A 71 -5.22 7.79 -2.20
C ILE A 71 -6.25 8.93 -2.13
N THR A 72 -7.39 8.73 -2.78
CA THR A 72 -8.51 9.68 -2.77
C THR A 72 -9.56 9.19 -1.78
N GLY A 73 -10.29 10.10 -1.12
CA GLY A 73 -11.21 9.82 0.00
C GLY A 73 -12.43 8.91 -0.27
N ARG A 74 -12.37 8.03 -1.27
CA ARG A 74 -13.22 6.84 -1.42
C ARG A 74 -12.39 5.59 -1.16
N VAL A 75 -11.82 5.56 0.04
CA VAL A 75 -11.13 4.40 0.57
C VAL A 75 -12.06 3.89 1.67
N TYR A 76 -12.37 2.60 1.71
CA TYR A 76 -13.15 2.09 2.83
C TYR A 76 -12.36 2.36 4.12
N PRO A 77 -13.01 2.67 5.25
CA PRO A 77 -12.31 2.99 6.49
C PRO A 77 -11.22 1.98 6.91
N ASP A 78 -11.31 0.73 6.44
CA ASP A 78 -10.36 -0.34 6.73
C ASP A 78 -9.21 -0.49 5.72
N ASP A 79 -9.22 0.26 4.60
CA ASP A 79 -8.20 0.14 3.56
C ASP A 79 -7.01 1.08 3.78
N VAL A 80 -7.14 2.18 4.52
CA VAL A 80 -6.04 3.11 4.86
C VAL A 80 -6.12 3.51 6.33
N ASP A 81 -4.98 3.45 7.01
CA ASP A 81 -4.77 4.08 8.31
C ASP A 81 -3.40 4.80 8.35
N ASP A 82 -2.97 5.22 9.54
CA ASP A 82 -1.70 5.93 9.74
C ASP A 82 -0.46 5.07 9.43
N GLU A 83 -0.62 3.75 9.38
CA GLU A 83 0.46 2.77 9.21
C GLU A 83 0.53 2.24 7.76
N GLY A 84 -0.39 2.57 6.85
CA GLY A 84 -0.34 2.07 5.46
C GLY A 84 -1.69 1.89 4.75
N VAL A 85 -1.67 1.16 3.64
CA VAL A 85 -2.82 0.98 2.73
C VAL A 85 -2.89 -0.41 2.09
N LEU A 86 -4.10 -0.96 1.98
CA LEU A 86 -4.44 -2.00 1.01
C LEU A 86 -4.87 -1.32 -0.30
N TYR A 87 -3.98 -1.33 -1.30
CA TYR A 87 -4.18 -0.58 -2.54
C TYR A 87 -4.69 -1.48 -3.65
N HIS A 88 -5.89 -1.22 -4.15
CA HIS A 88 -6.47 -1.96 -5.26
C HIS A 88 -5.71 -1.76 -6.57
N TYR A 89 -5.64 -2.81 -7.38
CA TYR A 89 -5.10 -2.70 -8.73
C TYR A 89 -5.92 -1.68 -9.53
N PRO A 90 -5.28 -0.89 -10.41
CA PRO A 90 -5.99 0.03 -11.27
C PRO A 90 -6.95 -0.73 -12.18
N ARG A 91 -8.20 -0.28 -12.23
CA ARG A 91 -9.22 -0.73 -13.18
C ARG A 91 -9.73 0.46 -13.97
N THR A 92 -9.11 0.74 -15.09
CA THR A 92 -9.46 1.86 -15.97
C THR A 92 -9.90 1.37 -17.35
N GLY A 93 -10.27 2.29 -18.23
CA GLY A 93 -10.63 1.96 -19.62
C GLY A 93 -9.45 1.51 -20.48
N SER A 94 -8.21 1.50 -19.96
CA SER A 94 -7.00 1.16 -20.71
C SER A 94 -6.24 0.02 -20.04
N ARG A 95 -6.62 -1.21 -20.38
CA ARG A 95 -6.03 -2.44 -19.81
C ARG A 95 -4.51 -2.49 -19.90
N THR A 96 -3.93 -2.07 -21.02
CA THR A 96 -2.46 -2.05 -21.19
C THR A 96 -1.77 -1.05 -20.27
N THR A 97 -2.45 0.05 -19.92
CA THR A 97 -1.91 1.03 -18.96
C THR A 97 -1.99 0.49 -17.55
N ASP A 98 -3.11 -0.15 -17.21
CA ASP A 98 -3.33 -0.75 -15.90
C ASP A 98 -2.30 -1.87 -15.65
N GLU A 99 -2.08 -2.75 -16.63
CA GLU A 99 -1.06 -3.81 -16.56
C GLU A 99 0.35 -3.23 -16.31
N ARG A 100 0.71 -2.13 -16.96
CA ARG A 100 2.01 -1.46 -16.75
C ARG A 100 2.12 -0.82 -15.38
N GLU A 101 1.04 -0.21 -14.88
CA GLU A 101 0.96 0.36 -13.54
C GLU A 101 1.11 -0.75 -12.47
N ILE A 102 0.50 -1.91 -12.68
CA ILE A 102 0.65 -3.08 -11.80
C ILE A 102 2.10 -3.58 -11.81
N LEU A 103 2.67 -3.83 -13.00
CA LEU A 103 4.04 -4.34 -13.13
C LEU A 103 5.08 -3.40 -12.53
N ALA A 104 4.91 -2.09 -12.69
CA ALA A 104 5.83 -1.10 -12.11
C ALA A 104 5.73 -1.02 -10.58
N THR A 105 4.55 -1.26 -10.00
CA THR A 105 4.39 -1.32 -8.54
C THR A 105 5.04 -2.58 -7.98
N LYS A 106 4.88 -3.72 -8.64
CA LYS A 106 5.59 -4.96 -8.29
C LYS A 106 7.10 -4.75 -8.35
N ALA A 107 7.60 -4.18 -9.45
CA ALA A 107 9.02 -3.89 -9.62
C ALA A 107 9.56 -2.94 -8.53
N ALA A 108 8.80 -1.94 -8.08
CA ALA A 108 9.20 -1.09 -6.96
C ALA A 108 9.35 -1.89 -5.64
N GLY A 109 8.42 -2.81 -5.36
CA GLY A 109 8.51 -3.72 -4.20
C GLY A 109 9.69 -4.69 -4.29
N GLU A 110 9.89 -5.33 -5.45
CA GLU A 110 11.00 -6.27 -5.68
C GLU A 110 12.38 -5.60 -5.51
N ASN A 111 12.50 -4.33 -5.89
CA ASN A 111 13.72 -3.54 -5.72
C ASN A 111 13.81 -2.82 -4.37
N SER A 112 12.86 -3.05 -3.45
CA SER A 112 12.83 -2.41 -2.12
C SER A 112 12.95 -0.87 -2.21
N LEU A 113 12.20 -0.26 -3.13
CA LEU A 113 12.18 1.18 -3.32
C LEU A 113 10.92 1.78 -2.66
N PRO A 114 11.04 2.85 -1.85
CA PRO A 114 9.87 3.49 -1.26
C PRO A 114 9.04 4.18 -2.33
N ILE A 115 7.72 4.22 -2.18
CA ILE A 115 6.78 4.96 -3.05
C ILE A 115 6.12 6.09 -2.26
N PHE A 116 5.79 7.19 -2.91
CA PHE A 116 5.10 8.31 -2.28
C PHE A 116 3.58 8.09 -2.30
N ALA A 117 2.99 7.79 -1.15
CA ALA A 117 1.55 7.72 -0.99
C ALA A 117 0.98 9.12 -0.75
N VAL A 118 0.28 9.66 -1.76
CA VAL A 118 -0.30 10.99 -1.74
C VAL A 118 -1.78 10.91 -1.39
N ILE A 119 -2.10 11.28 -0.16
CA ILE A 119 -3.43 11.23 0.44
C ILE A 119 -4.11 12.59 0.30
N SER A 120 -5.35 12.60 -0.18
CA SER A 120 -6.12 13.83 -0.31
C SER A 120 -6.75 14.26 1.00
N ASP A 121 -6.40 15.45 1.49
CA ASP A 121 -7.03 16.10 2.64
C ASP A 121 -7.63 17.45 2.21
N GLY A 122 -8.90 17.42 1.79
CA GLY A 122 -9.56 18.56 1.18
C GLY A 122 -8.79 19.12 -0.03
N LYS A 123 -8.32 20.37 0.10
CA LYS A 123 -7.52 21.05 -0.94
C LYS A 123 -6.02 20.74 -0.83
N GLN A 124 -5.57 20.23 0.31
CA GLN A 124 -4.18 19.93 0.59
C GLN A 124 -3.87 18.45 0.36
N ARG A 125 -2.60 18.09 0.43
CA ARG A 125 -2.12 16.73 0.28
C ARG A 125 -1.21 16.36 1.43
N ASN A 126 -1.42 15.16 1.93
CA ASN A 126 -0.52 14.51 2.88
C ASN A 126 0.28 13.47 2.11
N VAL A 127 1.57 13.35 2.41
CA VAL A 127 2.49 12.43 1.76
C VAL A 127 3.03 11.46 2.80
N ARG A 128 3.05 10.18 2.49
CA ARG A 128 3.70 9.13 3.31
C ARG A 128 4.70 8.38 2.44
N LEU A 129 5.83 7.97 3.02
CA LEU A 129 6.69 6.98 2.40
C LEU A 129 6.07 5.61 2.60
N GLY A 130 5.67 4.97 1.51
CA GLY A 130 5.09 3.64 1.47
C GLY A 130 6.06 2.59 0.94
N TRP A 131 5.95 1.37 1.43
CA TRP A 131 6.74 0.23 1.01
C TRP A 131 5.81 -0.87 0.54
N VAL A 132 5.94 -1.28 -0.72
CA VAL A 132 5.15 -2.40 -1.27
C VAL A 132 5.75 -3.68 -0.71
N LEU A 133 5.02 -4.33 0.21
CA LEU A 133 5.49 -5.51 0.90
C LEU A 133 5.13 -6.80 0.17
N ASP A 134 3.93 -6.83 -0.42
CA ASP A 134 3.38 -8.01 -1.08
C ASP A 134 2.21 -7.62 -2.00
N TRP A 135 1.74 -8.57 -2.83
CA TRP A 135 0.56 -8.40 -3.68
C TRP A 135 -0.18 -9.71 -3.95
N ASP A 136 -1.48 -9.58 -4.17
CA ASP A 136 -2.37 -10.67 -4.57
C ASP A 136 -2.95 -10.39 -5.95
N ASP A 137 -2.61 -11.21 -6.95
CA ASP A 137 -3.18 -11.11 -8.29
C ASP A 137 -4.64 -11.58 -8.34
N GLY A 138 -5.03 -12.53 -7.49
CA GLY A 138 -6.39 -13.03 -7.36
C GLY A 138 -7.32 -12.05 -6.67
N ALA A 139 -6.87 -11.43 -5.57
CA ALA A 139 -7.60 -10.37 -4.87
C ALA A 139 -7.39 -8.98 -5.51
N GLU A 140 -6.43 -8.82 -6.41
CA GLU A 140 -6.07 -7.55 -7.07
C GLU A 140 -5.73 -6.43 -6.07
N LEU A 141 -4.81 -6.73 -5.15
CA LEU A 141 -4.42 -5.86 -4.05
C LEU A 141 -2.90 -5.79 -3.90
N PHE A 142 -2.40 -4.62 -3.52
CA PHE A 142 -1.06 -4.42 -2.97
C PHE A 142 -1.16 -4.19 -1.47
N LEU A 143 -0.27 -4.82 -0.70
CA LEU A 143 -0.02 -4.48 0.70
C LEU A 143 1.08 -3.42 0.75
N VAL A 144 0.74 -2.20 1.19
CA VAL A 144 1.69 -1.09 1.31
C VAL A 144 1.74 -0.60 2.76
N GLU A 145 2.93 -0.54 3.35
CA GLU A 145 3.13 -0.07 4.72
C GLU A 145 3.83 1.30 4.73
N PHE A 146 3.38 2.22 5.58
CA PHE A 146 3.97 3.54 5.72
C PHE A 146 5.10 3.52 6.75
N SER A 147 6.30 3.91 6.32
CA SER A 147 7.48 4.00 7.18
C SER A 147 8.55 4.88 6.53
N GLU A 148 9.25 5.67 7.32
CA GLU A 148 10.41 6.45 6.84
C GLU A 148 11.64 5.57 6.59
N GLN A 149 11.67 4.37 7.17
CA GLN A 149 12.73 3.39 6.99
C GLN A 149 12.21 2.16 6.25
N SER A 150 13.08 1.47 5.52
CA SER A 150 12.72 0.18 4.94
C SER A 150 12.21 -0.75 6.05
N PRO A 151 10.97 -1.22 5.97
CA PRO A 151 10.47 -2.21 6.90
C PRO A 151 11.27 -3.51 6.75
N PRO A 152 11.28 -4.39 7.77
CA PRO A 152 11.77 -5.74 7.60
C PRO A 152 11.01 -6.44 6.48
N LYS A 153 11.64 -7.45 5.86
CA LYS A 153 10.95 -8.29 4.87
C LYS A 153 9.65 -8.80 5.47
N TYR A 154 8.57 -8.64 4.71
CA TYR A 154 7.28 -9.18 5.08
C TYR A 154 7.32 -10.70 4.95
N GLU A 155 7.07 -11.37 6.08
CA GLU A 155 6.91 -12.82 6.13
C GLU A 155 5.44 -13.08 6.46
N PRO A 156 4.64 -13.68 5.55
CA PRO A 156 3.27 -14.01 5.85
C PRO A 156 3.23 -15.02 7.01
N SER A 157 2.44 -14.73 8.03
CA SER A 157 2.32 -15.58 9.23
C SER A 157 1.47 -16.84 9.03
N GLY A 158 1.07 -17.17 7.80
CA GLY A 158 0.10 -18.23 7.50
C GLY A 158 0.68 -19.34 6.63
N GLY A 159 1.31 -20.34 7.26
CA GLY A 159 1.45 -21.66 6.67
C GLY A 159 0.19 -22.51 6.94
N ASP A 160 0.12 -23.73 6.40
CA ASP A 160 -0.91 -24.74 6.75
C ASP A 160 -0.77 -25.29 8.19
N GLU A 161 -0.17 -24.52 9.09
CA GLU A 161 0.03 -24.93 10.47
C GLU A 161 -1.23 -24.68 11.30
N PHE A 162 -1.42 -25.53 12.30
CA PHE A 162 -2.55 -25.46 13.21
C PHE A 162 -2.46 -24.15 14.02
N PHE A 163 -3.41 -23.24 13.81
CA PHE A 163 -3.42 -21.94 14.49
C PHE A 163 -4.15 -22.00 15.83
N GLU A 164 -3.77 -21.12 16.77
CA GLU A 164 -4.42 -21.04 18.08
C GLU A 164 -5.52 -19.97 18.04
N PRO A 165 -6.81 -20.35 18.17
CA PRO A 165 -7.92 -19.42 17.98
C PRO A 165 -8.03 -18.34 19.06
N PHE A 166 -7.28 -18.48 20.17
CA PHE A 166 -7.22 -17.52 21.25
C PHE A 166 -5.79 -16.98 21.44
N GLY A 167 -5.62 -15.67 21.29
CA GLY A 167 -4.35 -14.99 21.57
C GLY A 167 -4.05 -14.88 23.07
N SER A 168 -2.77 -14.76 23.40
CA SER A 168 -2.27 -14.57 24.78
C SER A 168 -2.35 -13.11 25.28
N GLY A 169 -2.76 -12.17 24.43
CA GLY A 169 -2.79 -10.73 24.73
C GLY A 169 -3.90 -10.29 25.67
N ALA A 170 -3.63 -9.26 26.49
CA ALA A 170 -4.63 -8.61 27.32
C ALA A 170 -5.62 -7.80 26.47
N VAL A 171 -6.91 -7.89 26.78
CA VAL A 171 -7.96 -7.08 26.14
C VAL A 171 -7.84 -5.65 26.66
N VAL A 172 -7.18 -4.76 25.91
CA VAL A 172 -7.19 -3.33 26.22
C VAL A 172 -8.52 -2.74 25.75
N LYS A 173 -9.41 -2.43 26.71
CA LYS A 173 -10.67 -1.74 26.46
C LYS A 173 -10.42 -0.23 26.41
N ASP A 174 -10.08 0.32 25.26
CA ASP A 174 -10.16 1.76 25.05
C ASP A 174 -11.31 2.12 24.10
N GLY A 175 -12.25 2.90 24.65
CA GLY A 175 -13.55 3.27 24.06
C GLY A 175 -13.49 4.34 22.98
N LYS A 176 -12.49 4.32 22.12
CA LYS A 176 -12.49 4.98 20.82
C LYS A 176 -12.12 3.91 19.81
N GLN A 177 -12.71 3.94 18.63
CA GLN A 177 -12.38 3.04 17.53
C GLN A 177 -10.90 3.25 17.18
N SER A 178 -10.02 2.56 17.91
CA SER A 178 -8.59 2.54 17.69
C SER A 178 -8.43 1.86 16.35
N THR A 179 -7.84 2.55 15.37
CA THR A 179 -7.13 1.87 14.29
C THR A 179 -6.15 0.91 14.99
N ARG A 180 -6.32 -0.37 14.72
CA ARG A 180 -5.74 -1.47 15.49
C ARG A 180 -4.45 -1.90 14.80
N PRO A 181 -3.33 -2.10 15.51
CA PRO A 181 -2.12 -2.63 14.88
C PRO A 181 -2.42 -3.98 14.22
N ASN A 182 -1.96 -4.18 12.99
CA ASN A 182 -2.07 -5.42 12.18
C ASN A 182 -3.41 -5.74 11.48
N GLN A 183 -4.47 -4.95 11.60
CA GLN A 183 -5.76 -5.26 10.95
C GLN A 183 -5.65 -5.41 9.41
N ARG A 184 -4.82 -4.60 8.75
CA ARG A 184 -4.59 -4.68 7.29
C ARG A 184 -3.83 -5.92 6.87
N ARG A 185 -2.79 -6.32 7.62
CA ARG A 185 -2.05 -7.56 7.35
C ARG A 185 -2.96 -8.76 7.53
N PHE A 186 -3.77 -8.80 8.58
CA PHE A 186 -4.79 -9.83 8.78
C PHE A 186 -5.78 -9.88 7.60
N ARG A 187 -6.36 -8.74 7.21
CA ARG A 187 -7.30 -8.65 6.07
C ARG A 187 -6.66 -9.16 4.78
N TYR A 188 -5.43 -8.75 4.50
CA TYR A 188 -4.65 -9.22 3.35
C TYR A 188 -4.44 -10.74 3.37
N GLN A 189 -4.04 -11.29 4.53
CA GLN A 189 -3.83 -12.74 4.69
C GLN A 189 -5.12 -13.55 4.54
N VAL A 190 -6.25 -13.05 5.04
CA VAL A 190 -7.57 -13.69 4.85
C VAL A 190 -7.94 -13.74 3.37
N LEU A 191 -7.74 -12.65 2.63
CA LEU A 191 -8.02 -12.60 1.18
C LEU A 191 -7.09 -13.52 0.37
N GLN A 192 -5.81 -13.58 0.74
CA GLN A 192 -4.85 -14.53 0.15
C GLN A 192 -5.24 -15.99 0.40
N ARG A 193 -5.64 -16.31 1.64
CA ARG A 193 -5.92 -17.70 2.05
C ARG A 193 -7.25 -18.23 1.51
N TYR A 194 -8.30 -17.41 1.53
CA TYR A 194 -9.66 -17.85 1.20
C TYR A 194 -10.18 -17.29 -0.12
N GLY A 195 -9.42 -16.43 -0.78
CA GLY A 195 -9.85 -15.71 -1.97
C GLY A 195 -10.79 -14.55 -1.65
N ALA A 196 -11.10 -13.78 -2.68
CA ALA A 196 -12.04 -12.66 -2.60
C ALA A 196 -13.49 -13.13 -2.89
N GLU A 197 -13.98 -14.06 -2.08
CA GLU A 197 -15.36 -14.56 -2.13
C GLU A 197 -16.01 -14.53 -0.73
N CYS A 198 -17.33 -14.34 -0.66
CA CYS A 198 -18.02 -14.37 0.62
C CYS A 198 -18.14 -15.81 1.14
N ALA A 199 -17.67 -16.06 2.36
CA ALA A 199 -17.76 -17.36 3.03
C ALA A 199 -19.19 -17.87 3.28
N PHE A 200 -20.20 -17.00 3.19
CA PHE A 200 -21.60 -17.33 3.52
C PHE A 200 -22.56 -17.27 2.33
N CYS A 201 -22.22 -16.56 1.26
CA CYS A 201 -23.14 -16.35 0.14
C CYS A 201 -22.40 -16.19 -1.20
N PRO A 202 -23.10 -16.25 -2.34
CA PRO A 202 -22.48 -16.17 -3.66
C PRO A 202 -21.99 -14.76 -4.07
N ILE A 203 -21.83 -13.82 -3.13
CA ILE A 203 -21.28 -12.50 -3.44
C ILE A 203 -19.77 -12.63 -3.62
N ASP A 204 -19.29 -12.24 -4.80
CA ASP A 204 -17.90 -12.30 -5.25
C ASP A 204 -17.36 -10.91 -5.64
N LYS A 205 -18.17 -9.86 -5.43
CA LYS A 205 -17.74 -8.48 -5.66
C LYS A 205 -16.78 -8.05 -4.57
N LYS A 206 -15.49 -8.05 -4.89
CA LYS A 206 -14.37 -7.68 -3.99
C LYS A 206 -14.63 -6.40 -3.21
N GLU A 207 -15.23 -5.39 -3.84
CA GLU A 207 -15.52 -4.10 -3.22
C GLU A 207 -16.63 -4.15 -2.16
N LEU A 208 -17.34 -5.28 -2.03
CA LEU A 208 -18.40 -5.53 -1.04
C LEU A 208 -17.97 -6.54 0.03
N LEU A 209 -16.75 -7.06 -0.06
CA LEU A 209 -16.23 -8.03 0.90
C LEU A 209 -15.51 -7.33 2.04
N ASP A 210 -15.74 -7.82 3.25
CA ASP A 210 -15.03 -7.42 4.45
C ASP A 210 -14.59 -8.66 5.22
N THR A 211 -13.47 -8.55 5.93
CA THR A 211 -12.88 -9.64 6.69
C THR A 211 -13.34 -9.56 8.14
N ALA A 212 -14.13 -10.54 8.56
CA ALA A 212 -14.63 -10.63 9.92
C ALA A 212 -13.77 -11.57 10.76
N HIS A 213 -13.44 -11.16 11.98
CA HIS A 213 -12.90 -12.07 12.98
C HIS A 213 -14.05 -12.97 13.48
N LEU A 214 -13.85 -14.29 13.50
CA LEU A 214 -14.85 -15.23 14.04
C LEU A 214 -14.94 -15.18 15.57
N ILE A 215 -13.82 -14.95 16.23
CA ILE A 215 -13.74 -14.71 17.68
C ILE A 215 -13.31 -13.26 17.87
N GLY A 216 -14.18 -12.45 18.47
CA GLY A 216 -13.83 -11.06 18.78
C GLY A 216 -12.63 -10.96 19.71
N LYS A 217 -11.86 -9.87 19.61
CA LYS A 217 -10.74 -9.58 20.53
C LYS A 217 -11.19 -9.45 21.99
N GLU A 218 -12.42 -9.01 22.23
CA GLU A 218 -13.06 -9.02 23.55
C GLU A 218 -13.15 -10.42 24.17
N HIS A 219 -13.08 -11.44 23.32
CA HIS A 219 -13.01 -12.86 23.68
C HIS A 219 -11.61 -13.45 23.44
N LYS A 220 -10.59 -12.60 23.25
CA LYS A 220 -9.19 -12.94 22.95
C LYS A 220 -8.98 -13.64 21.61
N GLY A 221 -9.77 -13.35 20.57
CA GLY A 221 -9.47 -13.87 19.23
C GLY A 221 -8.06 -13.50 18.74
N SER A 222 -7.38 -14.41 18.04
CA SER A 222 -6.12 -14.11 17.35
C SER A 222 -6.36 -13.25 16.09
N ASP A 223 -5.33 -12.54 15.62
CA ASP A 223 -5.33 -11.85 14.31
C ASP A 223 -4.68 -12.74 13.25
N GLU A 224 -4.88 -14.05 13.36
CA GLU A 224 -4.35 -15.05 12.44
C GLU A 224 -5.44 -15.40 11.43
N SER A 225 -5.10 -15.43 10.15
CA SER A 225 -6.04 -15.75 9.07
C SER A 225 -6.52 -17.20 9.06
N GLY A 226 -6.07 -18.03 9.99
CA GLY A 226 -6.50 -19.42 10.19
C GLY A 226 -5.43 -20.44 9.90
#